data_AF-D8FFT0-F1
#
_entry.id   AF-D8FFT0-F1
#
_cell.length_a   1.000
_cell.length_b   1.000
_cell.length_c   1.000
_cell.angle_alpha   90.00
_cell.angle_beta   90.00
_cell.angle_gamma   90.00
#
_symmetry.space_group_name_H-M   'P 1'
#
loop_
_entity.id
_entity.type
_entity.pdbx_description
1 polymer ?
#
loop_
_entity_poly.entity_id
_entity_poly.type
_entity_poly.pdbx_seq_one_letter_code
_entity_poly.pdbx_strand_id
1 'polypeptide(L)'
;PENILKAVISGTLSTWSASRVMAPLARANIKDAQKLMAHLENEPLSTRELAHFYEHYQKSNRSVRDRMLENPFLFIKVQNERIQSEQAKEIHDGPEGKWFKDIKMVYAVLGRLLKTVSHVHYPKSDPFKKQTLKAWVNKVENQAAKLKKEIEP
;
A
#
# COMPACT_ATOMS: atom_id res chain seq x y z
N PRO A 1 -21.21 -20.80 -0.90
CA PRO A 1 -22.50 -20.18 -0.54
C PRO A 1 -23.45 -20.23 -1.75
N GLU A 2 -24.74 -20.55 -1.54
CA GLU A 2 -25.69 -20.72 -2.64
C GLU A 2 -25.92 -19.45 -3.45
N ASN A 3 -25.93 -18.27 -2.81
CA ASN A 3 -26.07 -16.99 -3.50
C ASN A 3 -24.91 -16.73 -4.48
N ILE A 4 -23.67 -17.07 -4.12
CA ILE A 4 -22.51 -16.98 -5.01
C ILE A 4 -22.67 -17.95 -6.20
N LEU A 5 -23.13 -19.18 -5.96
CA LEU A 5 -23.35 -20.16 -7.02
C LEU A 5 -24.42 -19.67 -8.00
N LYS A 6 -25.55 -19.16 -7.49
CA LYS A 6 -26.63 -18.58 -8.29
C LYS A 6 -26.13 -17.40 -9.12
N ALA A 7 -25.29 -16.53 -8.55
CA ALA A 7 -24.71 -15.38 -9.26
C ALA A 7 -23.78 -15.79 -10.41
N VAL A 8 -23.05 -16.90 -10.27
CA VAL A 8 -22.24 -17.46 -11.36
C VAL A 8 -23.12 -18.04 -12.45
N ILE A 9 -24.15 -18.80 -12.08
CA ILE A 9 -25.09 -19.42 -13.03
C ILE A 9 -25.86 -18.36 -13.82
N SER A 10 -26.25 -17.25 -13.18
CA SER A 10 -26.93 -16.13 -13.83
C SER A 10 -26.01 -15.24 -14.67
N GLY A 11 -24.69 -15.47 -14.65
CA GLY A 11 -23.70 -14.66 -15.36
C GLY A 11 -23.36 -13.32 -14.71
N THR A 12 -23.99 -12.97 -13.58
CA THR A 12 -23.71 -11.74 -12.82
C THR A 12 -22.31 -11.73 -12.19
N LEU A 13 -21.76 -12.91 -11.87
CA LEU A 13 -20.41 -13.07 -11.35
C LEU A 13 -19.61 -14.01 -12.27
N SER A 14 -18.44 -13.57 -12.72
CA SER A 14 -17.58 -14.44 -13.54
C SER A 14 -17.05 -15.63 -12.75
N THR A 15 -16.83 -16.76 -13.43
CA THR A 15 -16.21 -17.97 -12.84
C THR A 15 -14.82 -17.67 -12.26
N TRP A 16 -14.08 -16.75 -12.88
CA TRP A 16 -12.78 -16.30 -12.38
C TRP A 16 -12.93 -15.58 -11.03
N SER A 17 -13.83 -14.60 -10.94
CA SER A 17 -14.12 -13.87 -9.69
C SER A 17 -14.60 -14.81 -8.57
N ALA A 18 -15.46 -15.76 -8.92
CA ALA A 18 -15.96 -16.75 -7.99
C ALA A 18 -14.85 -17.63 -7.41
N SER A 19 -13.95 -18.13 -8.26
CA SER A 19 -12.88 -19.04 -7.86
C SER A 19 -11.70 -18.35 -7.17
N ARG A 20 -11.31 -17.15 -7.60
CA ARG A 20 -10.12 -16.43 -7.12
C ARG A 20 -10.38 -15.47 -5.98
N VAL A 21 -11.61 -14.95 -5.85
CA VAL A 21 -11.97 -13.99 -4.80
C VAL A 21 -13.02 -14.57 -3.87
N MET A 22 -14.20 -14.90 -4.40
CA MET A 22 -15.36 -15.21 -3.54
C MET A 22 -15.21 -16.53 -2.78
N ALA A 23 -14.68 -17.58 -3.41
CA ALA A 23 -14.48 -18.87 -2.76
C ALA A 23 -13.42 -18.82 -1.63
N PRO A 24 -12.21 -18.25 -1.85
CA PRO A 24 -11.25 -18.01 -0.77
C PRO A 24 -11.82 -17.13 0.34
N LEU A 25 -12.53 -16.05 0.00
CA LEU A 25 -13.15 -15.16 0.98
C LEU A 25 -14.19 -15.91 1.81
N ALA A 26 -15.08 -16.69 1.18
CA ALA A 26 -16.11 -17.46 1.86
C ALA A 26 -15.53 -18.56 2.77
N ARG A 27 -14.39 -19.17 2.38
CA ARG A 27 -13.67 -20.13 3.22
C ARG A 27 -13.11 -19.49 4.48
N ALA A 28 -12.58 -18.27 4.39
CA ALA A 28 -12.05 -17.54 5.53
C ALA A 28 -13.15 -16.91 6.39
N ASN A 29 -14.14 -16.28 5.76
CA ASN A 29 -15.31 -15.71 6.41
C ASN A 29 -16.51 -15.64 5.46
N ILE A 30 -17.46 -16.54 5.69
CA ILE A 30 -18.69 -16.62 4.90
C ILE A 30 -19.57 -15.36 5.00
N LYS A 31 -19.59 -14.68 6.16
CA LYS A 31 -20.41 -13.47 6.36
C LYS A 31 -19.89 -12.32 5.51
N ASP A 32 -18.57 -12.16 5.47
CA ASP A 32 -17.93 -11.11 4.68
C ASP A 32 -18.13 -11.36 3.17
N ALA A 33 -18.06 -12.63 2.73
CA ALA A 33 -18.37 -13.00 1.36
C ALA A 33 -19.83 -12.73 0.97
N GLN A 34 -20.79 -12.99 1.86
CA GLN A 34 -22.20 -12.70 1.61
C GLN A 34 -22.47 -11.20 1.54
N LYS A 35 -21.88 -10.39 2.44
CA LYS A 35 -21.97 -8.93 2.39
C LYS A 35 -21.44 -8.39 1.08
N LEU A 36 -20.25 -8.83 0.66
CA LEU A 36 -19.67 -8.39 -0.60
C LEU A 36 -20.56 -8.75 -1.80
N MET A 37 -21.15 -9.95 -1.84
CA MET A 37 -22.09 -10.32 -2.90
C MET A 37 -23.32 -9.41 -2.96
N ALA A 38 -23.90 -9.07 -1.82
CA ALA A 38 -25.07 -8.19 -1.78
C ALA A 38 -24.78 -6.80 -2.37
N HIS A 39 -23.54 -6.30 -2.23
CA HIS A 39 -23.11 -5.09 -2.91
C HIS A 39 -22.90 -5.30 -4.41
N LEU A 40 -22.27 -6.40 -4.82
CA LEU A 40 -22.00 -6.70 -6.23
C LEU A 40 -23.27 -6.92 -7.07
N GLU A 41 -24.38 -7.34 -6.44
CA GLU A 41 -25.68 -7.46 -7.10
C GLU A 41 -26.25 -6.09 -7.53
N ASN A 42 -25.96 -5.02 -6.77
CA ASN A 42 -26.43 -3.67 -7.03
C ASN A 42 -25.41 -2.84 -7.83
N GLU A 43 -24.15 -2.90 -7.43
CA GLU A 43 -23.02 -2.18 -8.04
C GLU A 43 -21.91 -3.18 -8.40
N PRO A 44 -21.88 -3.69 -9.65
CA PRO A 44 -20.91 -4.69 -10.04
C PRO A 44 -19.51 -4.08 -10.17
N LEU A 45 -18.52 -4.79 -9.62
CA LEU A 45 -17.11 -4.49 -9.83
C LEU A 45 -16.57 -5.33 -10.99
N SER A 46 -15.66 -4.76 -11.78
CA SER A 46 -14.92 -5.53 -12.77
C SER A 46 -14.06 -6.61 -12.09
N THR A 47 -13.68 -7.64 -12.86
CA THR A 47 -12.83 -8.73 -12.36
C THR A 47 -11.50 -8.23 -11.80
N ARG A 48 -10.93 -7.18 -12.38
CA ARG A 48 -9.67 -6.55 -11.93
C ARG A 48 -9.87 -5.79 -10.63
N GLU A 49 -10.92 -4.98 -10.54
CA GLU A 49 -11.24 -4.23 -9.31
C GLU A 49 -11.53 -5.17 -8.14
N LEU A 50 -12.27 -6.25 -8.39
CA LEU A 50 -12.57 -7.24 -7.37
C LEU A 50 -11.30 -7.98 -6.90
N ALA A 51 -10.34 -8.23 -7.80
CA ALA A 51 -9.04 -8.78 -7.43
C ALA A 51 -8.24 -7.82 -6.55
N HIS A 52 -8.17 -6.54 -6.93
CA HIS A 52 -7.51 -5.49 -6.14
C HIS A 52 -8.15 -5.29 -4.77
N PHE A 53 -9.48 -5.34 -4.71
CA PHE A 53 -10.23 -5.31 -3.47
C PHE A 53 -9.80 -6.46 -2.56
N TYR A 54 -9.78 -7.69 -3.09
CA TYR A 54 -9.46 -8.87 -2.31
C TYR A 54 -8.01 -8.88 -1.81
N GLU A 55 -7.06 -8.44 -2.64
CA GLU A 55 -5.67 -8.32 -2.23
C GLU A 55 -5.50 -7.35 -1.04
N HIS A 56 -6.15 -6.17 -1.11
CA HIS A 56 -6.17 -5.23 0.00
C HIS A 56 -6.84 -5.80 1.24
N TYR A 57 -7.95 -6.51 1.04
CA TYR A 57 -8.71 -7.15 2.10
C TYR A 57 -7.85 -8.14 2.89
N GLN A 58 -7.06 -8.97 2.20
CA GLN A 58 -6.18 -9.95 2.82
C GLN A 58 -5.13 -9.30 3.74
N LYS A 59 -4.54 -8.18 3.30
CA LYS A 59 -3.49 -7.44 4.03
C LYS A 59 -4.05 -6.54 5.15
N SER A 60 -5.35 -6.31 5.17
CA SER A 60 -6.01 -5.37 6.10
C SER A 60 -6.36 -6.01 7.44
N ASN A 61 -6.43 -5.19 8.49
CA ASN A 61 -6.95 -5.58 9.80
C ASN A 61 -8.50 -5.61 9.78
N ARG A 62 -9.13 -6.12 10.87
CA ARG A 62 -10.59 -6.27 10.93
C ARG A 62 -11.35 -4.96 10.70
N SER A 63 -10.94 -3.89 11.36
CA SER A 63 -11.61 -2.58 11.25
C SER A 63 -11.58 -2.04 9.81
N VAL A 64 -10.45 -2.19 9.11
CA VAL A 64 -10.33 -1.77 7.71
C VAL A 64 -11.18 -2.68 6.80
N ARG A 65 -11.18 -3.99 7.03
CA ARG A 65 -12.02 -4.94 6.29
C ARG A 65 -13.50 -4.61 6.39
N ASP A 66 -13.98 -4.27 7.59
CA ASP A 66 -15.38 -3.91 7.81
C ASP A 66 -15.74 -2.64 7.00
N ARG A 67 -14.92 -1.58 7.04
CA ARG A 67 -15.12 -0.38 6.22
C ARG A 67 -15.07 -0.63 4.72
N MET A 68 -14.16 -1.50 4.26
CA MET A 68 -14.09 -1.90 2.86
C MET A 68 -15.40 -2.57 2.41
N LEU A 69 -16.00 -3.38 3.29
CA LEU A 69 -17.24 -4.10 3.00
C LEU A 69 -18.49 -3.22 3.12
N GLU A 70 -18.45 -2.09 3.83
CA GLU A 70 -19.56 -1.12 3.91
C GLU A 70 -19.88 -0.51 2.54
N ASN A 71 -18.84 -0.18 1.76
CA ASN A 71 -19.01 0.28 0.39
C ASN A 71 -17.78 -0.11 -0.48
N PRO A 72 -17.80 -1.30 -1.10
CA PRO A 72 -16.69 -1.80 -1.93
C PRO A 72 -16.40 -0.93 -3.15
N PHE A 73 -17.44 -0.36 -3.78
CA PHE A 73 -17.31 0.48 -4.96
C PHE A 73 -16.62 1.81 -4.62
N LEU A 74 -17.06 2.48 -3.55
CA LEU A 74 -16.43 3.71 -3.08
C LEU A 74 -14.97 3.49 -2.71
N PHE A 75 -14.64 2.38 -2.06
CA PHE A 75 -13.26 2.04 -1.74
C PHE A 75 -12.39 1.98 -3.01
N ILE A 76 -12.84 1.25 -4.03
CA ILE A 76 -12.10 1.14 -5.30
C ILE A 76 -12.01 2.50 -6.00
N LYS A 77 -13.09 3.28 -6.03
CA LYS A 77 -13.10 4.61 -6.63
C LYS A 77 -12.07 5.55 -5.99
N VAL A 78 -12.04 5.62 -4.67
CA VAL A 78 -11.07 6.44 -3.93
C VAL A 78 -9.64 5.97 -4.19
N GLN A 79 -9.40 4.66 -4.28
CA GLN A 79 -8.07 4.13 -4.59
C GLN A 79 -7.62 4.50 -6.01
N ASN A 80 -8.52 4.40 -6.99
CA ASN A 80 -8.24 4.78 -8.37
C ASN A 80 -7.97 6.28 -8.50
N GLU A 81 -8.77 7.13 -7.84
CA GLU A 81 -8.57 8.59 -7.82
C GLU A 81 -7.22 8.97 -7.19
N ARG A 82 -6.81 8.28 -6.12
CA ARG A 82 -5.48 8.49 -5.52
C ARG A 82 -4.36 8.17 -6.50
N ILE A 83 -4.40 6.99 -7.11
CA ILE A 83 -3.38 6.56 -8.09
C ILE A 83 -3.31 7.56 -9.26
N GLN A 84 -4.46 7.96 -9.80
CA GLN A 84 -4.51 8.95 -10.88
C GLN A 84 -3.97 10.31 -10.45
N SER A 85 -4.30 10.76 -9.23
CA SER A 85 -3.80 12.04 -8.70
C SER A 85 -2.29 12.02 -8.46
N GLU A 86 -1.74 10.88 -8.04
CA GLU A 86 -0.30 10.70 -7.85
C GLU A 86 0.41 10.71 -9.20
N GLN A 87 -0.11 9.98 -10.19
CA GLN A 87 0.42 9.98 -11.56
C GLN A 87 0.35 11.37 -12.20
N ALA A 88 -0.77 12.09 -12.03
CA ALA A 88 -0.90 13.45 -12.55
C ALA A 88 0.08 14.42 -11.90
N LYS A 89 0.31 14.29 -10.59
CA LYS A 89 1.36 15.06 -9.88
C LYS A 89 2.75 14.71 -10.38
N GLU A 90 3.05 13.44 -10.62
CA GLU A 90 4.34 13.02 -11.17
C GLU A 90 4.59 13.58 -12.58
N ILE A 91 3.56 13.61 -13.44
CA ILE A 91 3.65 14.21 -14.77
C ILE A 91 3.88 15.73 -14.67
N HIS A 92 3.12 16.41 -13.82
CA HIS A 92 3.24 17.86 -13.63
C HIS A 92 4.59 18.27 -13.04
N ASP A 93 5.03 17.55 -12.01
CA ASP A 93 6.26 17.86 -11.26
C ASP A 93 7.53 17.53 -12.06
N GLY A 94 7.43 16.69 -13.09
CA GLY A 94 8.54 16.30 -13.94
C GLY A 94 9.65 15.56 -13.18
N PRO A 95 10.83 15.35 -13.81
CA PRO A 95 11.96 14.68 -13.17
C PRO A 95 12.51 15.49 -11.98
N GLU A 96 12.48 16.82 -12.06
CA GLU A 96 12.99 17.71 -11.01
C GLU A 96 12.12 17.67 -9.76
N GLY A 97 10.79 17.64 -9.89
CA GLY A 97 9.91 17.59 -8.73
C GLY A 97 9.88 16.21 -8.06
N LYS A 98 10.09 15.13 -8.81
CA LYS A 98 10.40 13.81 -8.21
C LYS A 98 11.69 13.86 -7.40
N TRP A 99 12.75 14.39 -7.99
CA TRP A 99 14.04 14.57 -7.32
C TRP A 99 13.91 15.43 -6.04
N PHE A 100 13.09 16.49 -6.08
CA PHE A 100 12.83 17.35 -4.94
C PHE A 100 12.01 16.67 -3.82
N LYS A 101 11.07 15.77 -4.18
CA LYS A 101 10.37 14.93 -3.19
C LYS A 101 11.34 13.97 -2.51
N ASP A 102 12.21 13.32 -3.29
CA ASP A 102 13.17 12.35 -2.78
C ASP A 102 14.16 13.01 -1.81
N ILE A 103 14.72 14.17 -2.14
CA ILE A 103 15.65 14.87 -1.24
C ILE A 103 14.96 15.36 0.05
N LYS A 104 13.69 15.80 -0.04
CA LYS A 104 12.87 16.13 1.14
C LYS A 104 12.60 14.91 2.01
N MET A 105 12.34 13.75 1.41
CA MET A 105 12.15 12.50 2.14
C MET A 105 13.45 12.09 2.86
N VAL A 106 14.61 12.19 2.21
CA VAL A 106 15.92 11.94 2.83
C VAL A 106 16.13 12.87 4.05
N TYR A 107 15.86 14.16 3.90
CA TYR A 107 15.95 15.13 5.00
C TYR A 107 15.05 14.74 6.19
N ALA A 108 13.79 14.40 5.93
CA ALA A 108 12.84 13.98 6.97
C ALA A 108 13.27 12.69 7.68
N VAL A 109 13.78 11.70 6.93
CA VAL A 109 14.30 10.45 7.48
C VAL A 109 15.52 10.70 8.36
N LEU A 110 16.48 11.52 7.92
CA LEU A 110 17.64 11.91 8.71
C LEU A 110 17.23 12.64 9.99
N GLY A 111 16.28 13.58 9.90
CA GLY A 111 15.74 14.28 11.07
C GLY A 111 15.09 13.33 12.08
N ARG A 112 14.36 12.31 11.61
CA ARG A 112 13.81 11.26 12.47
C ARG A 112 14.91 10.43 13.12
N LEU A 113 15.93 10.01 12.35
CA LEU A 113 17.05 9.24 12.88
C LEU A 113 17.77 10.01 14.00
N LEU A 114 18.08 11.29 13.78
CA LEU A 114 18.71 12.16 14.77
C LEU A 114 17.92 12.25 16.09
N LYS A 115 16.58 12.30 16.04
CA LYS A 115 15.73 12.28 17.24
C LYS A 115 15.81 10.94 18.01
N THR A 116 16.02 9.84 17.29
CA THR A 116 16.11 8.49 17.86
C THR A 116 17.52 8.07 18.28
N VAL A 117 18.56 8.82 17.90
CA VAL A 117 19.98 8.54 18.21
C VAL A 117 20.20 8.32 19.71
N SER A 118 19.59 9.15 20.56
CA SER A 118 19.67 9.02 22.03
C SER A 118 19.12 7.69 22.56
N HIS A 119 18.12 7.11 21.88
CA HIS A 119 17.49 5.84 22.27
C HIS A 119 18.29 4.62 21.79
N VAL A 120 19.03 4.75 20.69
CA VAL A 120 19.87 3.69 20.11
C VAL A 120 21.22 3.56 20.83
N HIS A 121 21.72 4.65 21.42
CA HIS A 121 22.97 4.67 22.19
C HIS A 121 22.84 4.22 23.65
N TYR A 122 21.81 3.44 24.01
CA TYR A 122 21.66 2.89 25.36
C TYR A 122 22.95 2.14 25.80
N PRO A 123 23.37 2.21 27.08
CA PRO A 123 24.71 1.75 27.51
C PRO A 123 25.03 0.27 27.26
N LYS A 124 24.04 -0.57 26.94
CA LYS A 124 24.19 -2.01 26.62
C LYS A 124 24.26 -2.32 25.12
N SER A 125 24.39 -1.32 24.25
CA SER A 125 24.46 -1.55 22.81
C SER A 125 25.77 -2.21 22.38
N ASP A 126 25.63 -3.40 21.80
CA ASP A 126 26.67 -4.25 21.19
C ASP A 126 27.70 -3.44 20.36
N PRO A 127 29.01 -3.55 20.65
CA PRO A 127 30.09 -2.87 19.93
C PRO A 127 30.04 -3.06 18.41
N PHE A 128 29.65 -4.25 17.94
CA PHE A 128 29.55 -4.55 16.51
C PHE A 128 28.45 -3.72 15.84
N LYS A 129 27.27 -3.61 16.49
CA LYS A 129 26.16 -2.80 15.98
C LYS A 129 26.50 -1.32 15.92
N LYS A 130 27.25 -0.80 16.91
CA LYS A 130 27.75 0.59 16.88
C LYS A 130 28.69 0.83 15.71
N GLN A 131 29.60 -0.10 15.41
CA GLN A 131 30.52 0.02 14.29
C GLN A 131 29.80 -0.03 12.94
N THR A 132 28.82 -0.93 12.79
CA THR A 132 28.00 -1.01 11.58
C THR A 132 27.20 0.28 11.36
N LEU A 133 26.61 0.86 12.42
CA LEU A 133 25.90 2.13 12.32
C LEU A 133 26.81 3.27 11.85
N LYS A 134 28.01 3.39 12.43
CA LYS A 134 29.01 4.38 11.99
C LYS A 134 29.38 4.19 10.51
N ALA A 135 29.59 2.94 10.07
CA ALA A 135 29.92 2.66 8.68
C ALA A 135 28.79 3.08 7.71
N TRP A 136 27.52 2.88 8.09
CA TRP A 136 26.38 3.31 7.29
C TRP A 136 26.22 4.84 7.26
N VAL A 137 26.46 5.54 8.37
CA VAL A 137 26.46 7.01 8.40
C VAL A 137 27.52 7.56 7.44
N ASN A 138 28.76 7.05 7.51
CA ASN A 138 29.82 7.46 6.60
C ASN A 138 29.49 7.20 5.12
N LYS A 139 28.78 6.10 4.82
CA LYS A 139 28.30 5.83 3.44
C LYS A 139 27.29 6.87 2.98
N VAL A 140 26.36 7.28 3.83
CA VAL A 140 25.36 8.33 3.53
C VAL A 140 26.04 9.67 3.31
N GLU A 141 27.01 10.04 4.16
CA GLU A 141 27.80 11.27 4.00
C GLU A 141 28.56 11.30 2.67
N ASN A 142 29.20 10.19 2.30
CA ASN A 142 29.91 10.08 1.01
C ASN A 142 28.96 10.22 -0.19
N GLN A 143 27.75 9.65 -0.12
CA GLN A 143 26.74 9.81 -1.18
C GLN A 143 26.21 11.24 -1.24
N ALA A 144 25.96 11.88 -0.10
CA ALA A 144 25.55 13.28 -0.04
C ALA A 144 26.63 14.22 -0.60
N ALA A 145 27.90 13.95 -0.32
CA ALA A 145 29.02 14.72 -0.84
C ALA A 145 29.16 14.56 -2.37
N LYS A 146 28.96 13.36 -2.92
CA LYS A 146 28.91 13.13 -4.37
C LYS A 146 27.75 13.89 -5.00
N LEU A 147 26.55 13.76 -4.44
CA LEU A 147 25.36 14.46 -4.93
C LEU A 147 25.56 15.98 -4.94
N LYS A 148 26.18 16.54 -3.89
CA LYS A 148 26.50 17.96 -3.82
C LYS A 148 27.44 18.41 -4.94
N LYS A 149 28.47 17.62 -5.27
CA LYS A 149 29.42 17.91 -6.36
C LYS A 149 28.77 17.91 -7.74
N GLU A 150 27.73 17.12 -7.96
CA GLU A 150 27.00 17.07 -9.24
C GLU A 150 26.02 18.23 -9.42
N ILE A 151 25.71 18.98 -8.34
CA ILE A 151 24.73 20.09 -8.35
C ILE A 151 25.43 21.46 -8.28
N GLU A 152 26.61 21.53 -7.65
CA GLU A 152 27.46 22.72 -7.71
C GLU A 152 28.17 22.76 -9.08
N PRO A 153 28.16 23.90 -9.80
CA PRO A 153 28.77 24.03 -11.13
C PRO A 153 30.30 23.92 -11.13
#